data_AF-A0A3C0GU38-F1
#
_entry.id   AF-A0A3C0GU38-F1
#
_cell.length_a   1.000
_cell.length_b   1.000
_cell.length_c   1.000
_cell.angle_alpha   90.00
_cell.angle_beta   90.00
_cell.angle_gamma   90.00
#
_symmetry.space_group_name_H-M   'P 1'
#
loop_
_entity.id
_entity.type
_entity.pdbx_description
1 polymer ?
#
loop_
_entity_poly.entity_id
_entity_poly.type
_entity_poly.pdbx_seq_one_letter_code
_entity_poly.pdbx_strand_id
1 'polypeptide(L)'
;GFRTFGEKYQASIAAYHVMFDNRLLSLNPCTSIEVGTRPECITRFINVGSVKSRGAELTFILKPMDGLQWYNALSWNKTTYEDNYTS
;
A
#
# COMPACT_ATOMS: atom_id res chain seq x y z
N GLY A 1 -0.20 15.34 5.51
CA GLY A 1 -1.55 15.19 6.08
C GLY A 1 -1.85 16.36 7.00
N PHE A 2 -3.11 16.61 7.26
CA PHE A 2 -3.59 17.66 8.17
C PHE A 2 -4.56 17.05 9.18
N ARG A 3 -4.46 17.46 10.44
CA ARG A 3 -5.34 17.01 11.51
C ARG A 3 -5.78 18.20 12.34
N THR A 4 -7.06 18.25 12.67
CA THR A 4 -7.66 19.25 13.54
C THR A 4 -8.54 18.59 14.59
N PHE A 5 -8.65 19.24 15.73
CA PHE A 5 -9.43 18.80 16.88
C PHE A 5 -10.14 20.01 17.50
N GLY A 6 -11.40 19.81 17.84
CA GLY A 6 -12.20 20.72 18.64
C GLY A 6 -12.97 19.95 19.71
N GLU A 7 -13.74 20.66 20.52
CA GLU A 7 -14.51 20.06 21.61
C GLU A 7 -15.55 19.05 21.10
N LYS A 8 -16.19 19.36 19.97
CA LYS A 8 -17.28 18.56 19.40
C LYS A 8 -16.91 17.78 18.14
N TYR A 9 -15.67 17.90 17.66
CA TYR A 9 -15.27 17.23 16.43
C TYR A 9 -13.77 16.91 16.37
N GLN A 10 -13.42 15.91 15.59
CA GLN A 10 -12.05 15.64 15.18
C GLN A 10 -12.06 15.30 13.69
N ALA A 11 -11.11 15.87 12.95
CA ALA A 11 -10.98 15.60 11.53
C ALA A 11 -9.51 15.38 11.18
N SER A 12 -9.26 14.41 10.30
CA SER A 12 -7.94 14.10 9.78
C SER A 12 -8.06 13.84 8.29
N ILE A 13 -7.14 14.40 7.52
CA ILE A 13 -6.99 14.12 6.09
C ILE A 13 -5.53 13.84 5.78
N ALA A 14 -5.28 12.75 5.08
CA ALA A 14 -3.96 12.37 4.62
C ALA A 14 -4.05 12.06 3.13
N ALA A 15 -3.04 12.49 2.38
CA ALA A 15 -2.79 12.00 1.04
C ALA A 15 -1.38 11.43 1.06
N TYR A 16 -1.20 10.29 0.40
CA TYR A 16 0.07 9.62 0.29
C TYR A 16 0.36 9.25 -1.15
N HIS A 17 1.62 9.39 -1.52
CA HIS A 17 2.18 8.84 -2.74
C HIS A 17 3.35 7.96 -2.34
N VAL A 18 3.16 6.65 -2.45
CA VAL A 18 4.19 5.67 -2.14
C VAL A 18 4.71 5.10 -3.45
N MET A 19 6.01 5.25 -3.66
CA MET A 19 6.73 4.63 -4.75
C MET A 19 7.53 3.47 -4.15
N PHE A 20 7.20 2.26 -4.54
CA PHE A 20 8.05 1.11 -4.25
C PHE A 20 8.93 0.87 -5.46
N ASP A 21 10.15 1.40 -5.40
CA ASP A 21 11.21 1.08 -6.37
C ASP A 21 11.94 -0.20 -5.90
N ASN A 22 12.33 -1.06 -6.83
CA ASN A 22 13.13 -2.26 -6.56
C ASN A 22 12.49 -3.30 -5.64
N ARG A 23 11.26 -3.75 -5.93
CA ARG A 23 10.77 -4.98 -5.29
C ARG A 23 11.57 -6.16 -5.84
N LEU A 24 12.49 -6.69 -5.03
CA LEU A 24 13.18 -7.96 -5.30
C LEU A 24 12.15 -9.08 -5.14
N LEU A 25 11.61 -9.58 -6.25
CA LEU A 25 10.77 -10.77 -6.20
C LEU A 25 11.70 -11.98 -6.26
N SER A 26 11.64 -12.80 -5.22
CA SER A 26 12.28 -14.10 -5.18
C SER A 26 11.51 -15.04 -6.09
N LEU A 27 11.97 -15.19 -7.33
CA LEU A 27 11.40 -16.14 -8.28
C LEU A 27 12.20 -17.45 -8.21
N ASN A 28 11.48 -18.55 -7.94
CA ASN A 28 12.02 -19.90 -8.08
C ASN A 28 11.66 -20.41 -9.47
N PRO A 29 12.65 -20.60 -10.37
CA PRO A 29 12.39 -21.04 -11.74
C PRO A 29 11.98 -22.53 -11.84
N CYS A 30 12.14 -23.29 -10.77
CA CYS A 30 11.79 -24.71 -10.69
C CYS A 30 10.77 -24.95 -9.58
N THR A 31 10.14 -26.12 -9.59
CA THR A 31 9.21 -26.54 -8.53
C THR A 31 9.92 -26.57 -7.17
N SER A 32 9.20 -26.32 -6.07
CA SER A 32 9.80 -26.17 -4.74
C SER A 32 10.69 -27.33 -4.29
N ILE A 33 10.49 -28.54 -4.86
CA ILE A 33 11.26 -29.75 -4.53
C ILE A 33 12.64 -29.78 -5.22
N GLU A 34 12.83 -29.01 -6.30
CA GLU A 34 14.05 -28.98 -7.13
C GLU A 34 14.94 -27.76 -6.85
N VAL A 35 14.52 -26.88 -5.93
CA VAL A 35 15.26 -25.66 -5.59
C VAL A 35 16.60 -26.04 -4.97
N GLY A 36 17.70 -25.63 -5.60
CA GLY A 36 19.07 -25.87 -5.13
C GLY A 36 19.68 -27.24 -5.48
N THR A 37 18.96 -28.12 -6.21
CA THR A 37 19.52 -29.41 -6.67
C THR A 37 20.27 -29.31 -7.99
N ARG A 38 19.95 -28.30 -8.79
CA ARG A 38 20.57 -28.04 -10.11
C ARG A 38 20.97 -26.55 -10.23
N PRO A 39 22.07 -26.21 -10.94
CA PRO A 39 22.54 -24.83 -11.10
C PRO A 39 21.47 -23.87 -11.67
N GLU A 40 20.59 -24.38 -12.52
CA GLU A 40 19.47 -23.65 -13.14
C GLU A 40 18.29 -23.41 -12.19
N CYS A 41 18.21 -24.13 -11.06
CA CYS A 41 17.10 -24.08 -10.10
C CYS A 41 17.40 -23.26 -8.83
N ILE A 42 18.42 -22.41 -8.87
CA ILE A 42 18.76 -21.53 -7.75
C ILE A 42 17.79 -20.33 -7.76
N THR A 43 17.28 -19.95 -6.58
CA THR A 43 16.41 -18.79 -6.41
C THR A 43 17.07 -17.53 -6.97
N ARG A 44 16.40 -16.88 -7.92
CA ARG A 44 16.89 -15.62 -8.50
C ARG A 44 16.05 -14.46 -7.98
N PHE A 45 16.74 -13.40 -7.55
CA PHE A 45 16.11 -12.14 -7.23
C PHE A 45 16.03 -11.31 -8.49
N ILE A 46 14.82 -11.14 -9.03
CA ILE A 46 14.58 -10.32 -10.21
C ILE A 46 13.90 -9.04 -9.74
N ASN A 47 14.36 -7.90 -10.25
CA ASN A 47 13.73 -6.61 -10.02
C ASN A 47 12.45 -6.55 -10.85
N VAL A 48 11.29 -6.70 -10.23
CA VAL A 48 10.00 -6.82 -10.94
C VAL A 48 9.30 -5.48 -11.19
N GLY A 49 10.07 -4.38 -11.23
CA GLY A 49 9.56 -3.06 -11.58
C GLY A 49 8.85 -2.33 -10.42
N SER A 50 8.70 -1.01 -10.60
CA SER A 50 8.15 -0.13 -9.58
C SER A 50 6.63 -0.21 -9.52
N VAL A 51 6.07 -0.29 -8.30
CA VAL A 51 4.63 -0.12 -8.08
C VAL A 51 4.39 1.28 -7.52
N LYS A 52 3.63 2.10 -8.26
CA LYS A 52 3.19 3.42 -7.80
C LYS A 52 1.82 3.28 -7.14
N SER A 53 1.77 3.47 -5.83
CA SER A 53 0.51 3.58 -5.07
C SER A 53 0.24 5.03 -4.70
N ARG A 54 -0.96 5.52 -5.00
CA ARG A 54 -1.46 6.82 -4.58
C ARG A 54 -2.73 6.61 -3.81
N GLY A 55 -2.87 7.26 -2.67
CA GLY A 55 -4.10 7.19 -1.90
C GLY A 55 -4.36 8.44 -1.10
N ALA A 56 -5.59 8.55 -0.64
CA ALA A 56 -6.04 9.59 0.24
C ALA A 56 -6.98 8.97 1.28
N GLU A 57 -6.86 9.44 2.50
CA GLU A 57 -7.63 9.00 3.65
C GLU A 57 -8.22 10.22 4.34
N LEU A 58 -9.50 10.15 4.64
CA LEU A 58 -10.22 11.15 5.40
C LEU A 58 -10.93 10.45 6.56
N THR A 59 -10.77 11.01 7.75
CA THR A 59 -11.42 10.53 8.97
C THR A 59 -12.09 11.71 9.65
N PHE A 60 -13.34 11.53 10.02
CA PHE A 60 -14.15 12.55 10.68
C PHE A 60 -14.93 11.92 11.84
N ILE A 61 -14.80 12.52 13.02
CA ILE A 61 -15.45 12.09 14.25
C ILE A 61 -16.27 13.27 14.76
N LEU A 62 -17.58 13.09 14.86
CA LEU A 62 -18.49 14.07 15.42
C LEU A 62 -18.93 13.63 16.80
N LYS A 63 -18.90 14.55 17.78
CA LYS A 63 -19.36 14.35 19.15
C LYS A 63 -20.44 15.38 19.45
N PRO A 64 -21.67 15.20 18.95
CA PRO A 64 -22.70 16.24 19.05
C PRO A 64 -23.22 16.42 20.49
N MET A 65 -23.19 15.37 21.31
CA MET A 65 -23.65 15.35 22.70
C MET A 65 -22.85 14.34 23.51
N ASP A 66 -22.79 14.52 24.83
CA ASP A 66 -22.08 13.61 25.73
C ASP A 66 -22.70 12.21 25.65
N GLY A 67 -21.84 11.22 25.35
CA GLY A 67 -22.25 9.82 25.16
C GLY A 67 -22.55 9.42 23.70
N LEU A 68 -22.65 10.36 22.76
CA LEU A 68 -22.83 10.05 21.33
C LEU A 68 -21.60 10.44 20.52
N GLN A 69 -21.07 9.48 19.76
CA GLN A 69 -19.94 9.71 18.86
C GLN A 69 -20.23 9.05 17.52
N TRP A 70 -20.14 9.85 16.45
CA TRP A 70 -20.37 9.39 15.09
C TRP A 70 -19.06 9.42 14.30
N TYR A 71 -18.65 8.25 13.85
CA TYR A 71 -17.38 8.01 13.17
C TYR A 71 -17.60 7.81 11.69
N ASN A 72 -16.86 8.56 10.88
CA ASN A 72 -16.85 8.44 9.42
C ASN A 72 -15.40 8.30 8.96
N ALA A 73 -15.15 7.31 8.12
CA ALA A 73 -13.87 7.13 7.48
C ALA A 73 -14.09 6.89 5.98
N LEU A 74 -13.31 7.60 5.16
CA LEU A 74 -13.29 7.44 3.72
C LEU A 74 -11.85 7.17 3.32
N SER A 75 -11.62 6.07 2.60
CA SER A 75 -10.32 5.76 2.02
C SER A 75 -10.47 5.62 0.51
N TRP A 76 -9.54 6.24 -0.20
CA TRP A 76 -9.41 6.12 -1.65
C TRP A 76 -7.99 5.68 -1.96
N ASN A 77 -7.84 4.56 -2.67
CA ASN A 77 -6.55 4.09 -3.10
C ASN A 77 -6.61 3.76 -4.60
N LYS A 78 -5.64 4.29 -5.34
CA LYS A 78 -5.36 3.95 -6.72
C LYS A 78 -3.93 3.46 -6.81
N THR A 79 -3.78 2.15 -6.94
CA THR A 79 -2.49 1.51 -7.20
C THR A 79 -2.41 1.21 -8.69
N THR A 80 -1.39 1.76 -9.35
CA THR A 80 -1.10 1.47 -10.75
C THR A 80 0.14 0.61 -10.79
N TYR A 81 0.01 -0.60 -11.34
CA TYR A 81 1.18 -1.36 -11.77
C TYR A 81 1.77 -0.62 -12.97
N GLU A 82 3.01 -0.17 -12.86
CA GLU A 82 3.74 0.25 -14.06
C GLU A 82 4.09 -1.03 -14.81
N ASP A 83 3.20 -1.45 -15.70
CA ASP A 83 3.48 -2.44 -16.72
C ASP A 83 4.52 -1.84 -17.68
N ASN A 84 5.80 -1.91 -17.32
CA ASN A 84 6.87 -1.93 -18.30
C ASN A 84 7.26 -3.38 -18.56
N TYR A 85 6.30 -4.14 -19.10
CA TYR A 85 6.62 -5.32 -19.91
C TYR A 85 6.61 -4.88 -21.38
N THR A 86 7.66 -4.17 -21.79
CA THR A 86 8.04 -4.08 -23.20
C THR A 86 9.32 -4.88 -23.39
N SER A 87 9.17 -6.15 -23.74
CA SER A 87 9.83 -6.81 -24.88
C SER A 87 9.48 -8.29 -24.93
#